data_AF-A0AAE9SV08-F1
#
_entry.id   AF-A0AAE9SV08-F1
#
_cell.length_a   1.000
_cell.length_b   1.000
_cell.length_c   1.000
_cell.angle_alpha   90.00
_cell.angle_beta   90.00
_cell.angle_gamma   90.00
#
_symmetry.space_group_name_H-M   'P 1'
#
loop_
_entity.id
_entity.type
_entity.pdbx_description
1 polymer ?
#
loop_
_entity_poly.entity_id
_entity_poly.type
_entity_poly.pdbx_seq_one_letter_code
_entity_poly.pdbx_strand_id
1 'polypeptide(L)'
;MALQDERPSLSQAIGRLVELGLAHADEDRQKLRAREMAGDAIDRMADSTTTADDRAIRKRALLDGPKEFDHVRIDRAKRSKPVQE
;
A
#
# COMPACT_ATOMS: atom_id res chain seq x y z
N MET A 1 -4.79 36.22 -25.02
CA MET A 1 -5.99 35.71 -24.33
C MET A 1 -5.60 35.50 -22.88
N ALA A 2 -6.08 36.37 -21.98
CA ALA A 2 -5.68 36.34 -20.58
C ALA A 2 -6.44 35.22 -19.86
N LEU A 3 -5.70 34.30 -19.21
CA LEU A 3 -6.26 33.40 -18.21
C LEU A 3 -6.72 34.27 -17.03
N GLN A 4 -8.02 34.60 -17.02
CA GLN A 4 -8.64 35.04 -15.79
C GLN A 4 -8.68 33.81 -14.88
N ASP A 5 -7.80 33.78 -13.87
CA ASP A 5 -7.96 32.90 -12.72
C ASP A 5 -9.20 33.40 -11.96
N GLU A 6 -10.39 33.01 -12.44
CA GLU A 6 -11.63 33.24 -11.73
C GLU A 6 -11.49 32.61 -10.36
N ARG A 7 -11.56 33.44 -9.32
CA ARG A 7 -11.54 33.00 -7.93
C ARG A 7 -12.63 31.93 -7.79
N PRO A 8 -12.28 30.68 -7.44
CA PRO A 8 -13.27 29.62 -7.40
C PRO A 8 -14.35 30.00 -6.38
N SER A 9 -15.59 29.67 -6.70
CA SER A 9 -16.67 29.80 -5.74
C SER A 9 -16.35 28.99 -4.48
N LEU A 10 -16.98 29.31 -3.35
CA LEU A 10 -16.72 28.59 -2.09
C LEU A 10 -16.91 27.08 -2.26
N SER A 11 -17.94 26.64 -3.00
CA SER A 11 -18.18 25.22 -3.26
C SER A 11 -17.08 24.58 -4.12
N GLN A 12 -16.58 25.28 -5.14
CA GLN A 12 -15.47 24.80 -5.97
C GLN A 12 -14.16 24.74 -5.18
N ALA A 13 -13.90 25.72 -4.32
CA ALA A 13 -12.72 25.74 -3.47
C ALA A 13 -12.74 24.58 -2.46
N ILE A 14 -13.89 24.33 -1.83
CA ILE A 14 -14.07 23.18 -0.93
C ILE A 14 -13.92 21.86 -1.69
N GLY A 15 -14.53 21.74 -2.87
CA GLY A 15 -14.40 20.55 -3.72
C GLY A 15 -12.93 20.24 -4.06
N ARG A 16 -12.17 21.25 -4.50
CA ARG A 16 -10.73 21.11 -4.78
C ARG A 16 -9.93 20.74 -3.53
N LEU A 17 -10.23 21.33 -2.38
CA LEU A 17 -9.53 20.99 -1.13
C LEU A 17 -9.76 19.54 -0.71
N VAL A 18 -11.01 19.07 -0.80
CA VAL A 18 -11.37 17.69 -0.48
C VAL A 18 -10.72 16.73 -1.47
N GLU A 19 -10.78 17.03 -2.78
CA GLU A 19 -10.14 16.22 -3.82
C GLU A 19 -8.62 16.11 -3.61
N LEU A 20 -7.95 17.22 -3.32
CA LEU A 20 -6.52 17.22 -2.99
C LEU A 20 -6.23 16.44 -1.70
N GLY A 21 -7.04 16.60 -0.66
CA GLY A 21 -6.90 15.87 0.60
C GLY A 21 -7.12 14.37 0.46
N LEU A 22 -8.05 13.94 -0.40
CA LEU A 22 -8.32 12.54 -0.71
C LEU A 22 -7.28 11.94 -1.66
N ALA A 23 -6.80 12.70 -2.64
CA ALA A 23 -5.74 12.27 -3.55
C ALA A 23 -4.40 12.07 -2.81
N HIS A 24 -4.16 12.84 -1.75
CA HIS A 24 -3.03 12.68 -0.84
C HIS A 24 -3.37 11.83 0.38
N ALA A 25 -4.52 11.14 0.40
CA ALA A 25 -4.76 10.11 1.40
C ALA A 25 -3.62 9.10 1.26
N ASP A 26 -2.76 9.09 2.26
CA ASP A 26 -1.45 8.44 2.26
C ASP A 26 -1.62 6.92 2.45
N GLU A 27 -2.44 6.32 1.58
CA GLU A 27 -2.79 4.91 1.60
C GLU A 27 -1.53 4.06 1.55
N ASP A 28 -0.52 4.49 0.79
CA ASP A 28 0.75 3.79 0.68
C ASP A 28 1.51 3.80 2.00
N ARG A 29 1.54 4.93 2.73
CA ARG A 29 2.10 5.00 4.08
C ARG A 29 1.31 4.14 5.07
N GLN A 30 -0.02 4.13 4.97
CA GLN A 30 -0.86 3.28 5.82
C GLN A 30 -0.63 1.79 5.55
N LYS A 31 -0.56 1.38 4.27
CA LYS A 31 -0.23 0.01 3.84
C LYS A 31 1.15 -0.40 4.32
N LEU A 32 2.15 0.48 4.18
CA LEU A 32 3.51 0.23 4.66
C LEU A 32 3.54 0.04 6.18
N ARG A 33 2.86 0.91 6.93
CA ARG A 33 2.77 0.81 8.38
C ARG A 33 2.06 -0.47 8.83
N ALA A 34 0.98 -0.87 8.17
CA ALA A 34 0.28 -2.11 8.48
C ALA A 34 1.19 -3.33 8.24
N ARG A 35 1.95 -3.32 7.14
CA ARG A 35 2.93 -4.37 6.81
C ARG A 35 4.06 -4.44 7.84
N GLU A 36 4.57 -3.30 8.29
CA GLU A 36 5.57 -3.19 9.36
C GLU A 36 5.03 -3.78 10.68
N MET A 37 3.86 -3.34 11.13
CA MET A 37 3.22 -3.84 12.36
C MET A 37 2.98 -5.36 12.32
N ALA A 38 2.53 -5.89 11.18
CA ALA A 38 2.37 -7.33 11.00
C ALA A 38 3.72 -8.06 11.02
N GLY A 39 4.76 -7.48 10.41
CA GLY A 39 6.12 -8.01 10.43
C GLY A 39 6.68 -8.14 11.84
N ASP A 40 6.53 -7.08 12.64
CA ASP A 40 6.97 -7.07 14.04
C ASP A 40 6.21 -8.08 14.90
N ALA A 41 4.91 -8.25 14.67
CA ALA A 41 4.11 -9.25 15.38
C ALA A 41 4.60 -10.67 15.07
N ILE A 42 4.89 -10.97 13.79
CA ILE A 42 5.44 -12.27 13.37
C ILE A 42 6.81 -12.50 14.02
N ASP A 43 7.68 -11.49 14.06
CA ASP A 43 9.01 -11.63 14.68
C ASP A 43 8.92 -11.97 16.17
N ARG A 44 7.98 -11.37 16.90
CA ARG A 44 7.74 -11.67 18.33
C ARG A 44 7.21 -13.09 18.55
N MET A 45 6.48 -13.63 17.59
CA MET A 45 5.93 -15.00 17.64
C MET A 45 6.87 -16.04 17.03
N ALA A 46 8.00 -15.62 16.45
CA ALA A 46 8.86 -16.49 15.68
C ALA A 46 9.56 -17.52 16.58
N ASP A 47 9.55 -18.77 16.14
CA ASP A 47 10.22 -19.87 16.83
C ASP A 47 11.74 -19.70 16.81
N SER A 48 12.33 -19.52 17.99
CA SER A 48 13.77 -19.33 18.17
C SER A 48 14.60 -20.58 17.83
N THR A 49 13.99 -21.76 17.75
CA THR A 49 14.68 -23.00 17.39
C THR A 49 14.95 -23.13 15.89
N THR A 50 14.28 -22.33 15.07
CA THR A 50 14.46 -22.32 13.61
C THR A 50 15.62 -21.38 13.20
N THR A 51 16.29 -21.66 12.06
CA THR A 51 17.34 -20.80 11.51
C THR A 51 16.81 -19.40 11.16
N ALA A 52 17.69 -18.40 11.14
CA ALA A 52 17.31 -17.03 10.80
C ALA A 52 16.74 -16.90 9.37
N ASP A 53 17.32 -17.63 8.42
CA ASP A 53 16.88 -17.63 7.02
C ASP A 53 15.48 -18.22 6.86
N ASP A 54 15.23 -19.37 7.49
CA ASP A 54 13.91 -20.02 7.46
C ASP A 54 12.84 -19.15 8.14
N ARG A 55 13.18 -18.41 9.19
CA ARG A 55 12.28 -17.42 9.81
C ARG A 55 11.99 -16.27 8.84
N ALA A 56 13.00 -15.74 8.15
CA ALA A 56 12.84 -14.65 7.19
C ALA A 56 11.98 -15.07 5.99
N ILE A 57 12.19 -16.27 5.46
CA ILE A 57 11.39 -16.83 4.36
C ILE A 57 9.93 -16.99 4.78
N ARG A 58 9.68 -17.57 5.97
CA ARG A 58 8.32 -17.73 6.49
C ARG A 58 7.64 -16.39 6.76
N LYS A 59 8.34 -15.42 7.37
CA LYS A 59 7.83 -14.07 7.58
C LYS A 59 7.38 -13.45 6.26
N ARG A 60 8.22 -13.53 5.23
CA ARG A 60 7.88 -13.01 3.91
C ARG A 60 6.67 -13.72 3.31
N ALA A 61 6.59 -15.05 3.41
CA ALA A 61 5.45 -15.81 2.91
C ALA A 61 4.14 -15.46 3.65
N LEU A 62 4.18 -15.18 4.94
CA LEU A 62 3.01 -14.74 5.72
C LEU A 62 2.58 -13.31 5.37
N LEU A 63 3.54 -12.39 5.19
CA LEU A 63 3.25 -11.01 4.80
C LEU A 63 2.76 -10.90 3.34
N ASP A 64 3.34 -11.69 2.45
CA ASP A 64 2.94 -11.74 1.05
C ASP A 64 1.69 -12.63 0.86
N GLY A 65 1.41 -13.57 1.75
CA GLY A 65 0.28 -14.49 1.63
C GLY A 65 0.46 -15.59 0.57
N PRO A 66 -0.43 -16.60 0.54
CA PRO A 66 -0.34 -17.71 -0.41
C PRO A 66 -0.66 -17.25 -1.84
N LYS A 67 0.02 -17.85 -2.82
CA LYS A 67 -0.12 -17.47 -4.25
C LYS A 67 -1.53 -17.69 -4.79
N GLU A 68 -2.25 -18.65 -4.24
CA GLU A 68 -3.62 -18.99 -4.58
C GLU A 68 -4.56 -17.79 -4.38
N PHE A 69 -4.26 -16.90 -3.43
CA PHE A 69 -5.07 -15.73 -3.12
C PHE A 69 -4.58 -14.44 -3.80
N ASP A 70 -3.48 -14.47 -4.55
CA ASP A 70 -2.94 -13.27 -5.21
C ASP A 70 -3.97 -12.61 -6.14
N HIS A 71 -4.92 -13.38 -6.70
CA HIS A 71 -5.96 -12.88 -7.61
C HIS A 71 -7.09 -12.10 -6.92
N VAL A 72 -7.35 -12.35 -5.62
CA VAL A 72 -8.39 -11.64 -4.84
C VAL A 72 -7.83 -10.46 -4.04
N ARG A 73 -6.51 -10.31 -3.98
CA ARG A 73 -5.85 -9.24 -3.22
C ARG A 73 -6.05 -7.89 -3.89
N ILE A 74 -6.74 -6.98 -3.20
CA ILE A 74 -7.00 -5.60 -3.62
C ILE A 74 -5.81 -4.68 -3.25
N ASP A 75 -5.07 -5.04 -2.21
CA ASP A 75 -3.95 -4.26 -1.65
C ASP A 75 -2.70 -4.26 -2.54
N ARG A 76 -2.60 -5.20 -3.50
CA ARG A 76 -1.43 -5.38 -4.34
C ARG A 76 -1.71 -4.88 -5.75
N ALA A 77 -0.88 -3.95 -6.23
CA ALA A 77 -0.89 -3.57 -7.63
C ALA A 77 -0.71 -4.83 -8.50
N LYS A 78 -1.67 -5.09 -9.40
CA LYS A 78 -1.56 -6.18 -10.36
C LYS A 78 -0.27 -5.95 -11.13
N ARG A 79 0.70 -6.87 -11.00
CA ARG A 79 1.91 -6.86 -11.82
C ARG A 79 1.48 -7.18 -13.25
N SER A 80 1.11 -6.16 -14.02
CA SER A 80 1.19 -6.21 -15.48
C SER A 80 2.67 -6.31 -15.81
N LYS A 81 3.18 -7.53 -15.98
CA LYS A 81 4.50 -7.70 -16.58
C LYS A 81 4.40 -7.11 -18.01
N PRO A 82 5.28 -6.20 -18.44
CA PRO A 82 5.46 -6.01 -19.86
C PRO A 82 5.98 -7.35 -20.39
N VAL A 83 5.20 -7.97 -21.27
CA VAL A 83 5.70 -9.04 -22.14
C VAL A 83 6.75 -8.36 -23.00
N GLN A 84 8.02 -8.55 -22.65
CA GLN A 84 9.12 -8.30 -23.58
C GLN A 84 9.26 -9.60 -24.36
N GLU A 85 8.85 -9.54 -25.62
CA GLU A 85 9.09 -10.54 -26.66
C GLU A 85 10.52 -10.39 -27.20
#